data_AF-A0AAF0YSI0-F1
#
_entry.id   AF-A0AAF0YSI0-F1
#
_cell.length_a   1.000
_cell.length_b   1.000
_cell.length_c   1.000
_cell.angle_alpha   90.00
_cell.angle_beta   90.00
_cell.angle_gamma   90.00
#
_symmetry.space_group_name_H-M   'P 1'
#
loop_
_entity.id
_entity.type
_entity.pdbx_description
1 polymer ?
#
loop_
_entity_poly.entity_id
_entity_poly.type
_entity_poly.pdbx_seq_one_letter_code
_entity_poly.pdbx_strand_id
1 'polypeptide(L)'
;MINDNAVFTASTGFVYVGPVGTAAPTREQVAKFDPETFGSHQFTLKVAGSASYKLTVGSEESGELKPDATAGEVQEALEKLSAVGQGGAVVEGSDPKVGYTVSFIGKNFGKKVVFKGDTGATVTQVAEPRGWEPIGHTSNDDLPEFGYDGGDSETKGSWQKKNLREVSKDAPVDYVTIKPIQFDAETLELYYGKNASKEEGVFGVDAPGGKSVERAVLIVIRDGDFTIAFTAAKAGVRREESISMASDDFATLPIRATFLKHPGRHLYQWILPAK
;
A
#
# COMPACT_ATOMS: atom_id res chain seq x y z
N MET A 1 -12.39 33.34 1.92
CA MET A 1 -11.99 32.86 3.27
C MET A 1 -10.83 31.91 3.08
N ILE A 2 -9.75 32.10 3.84
CA ILE A 2 -8.62 31.16 3.85
C ILE A 2 -9.11 29.90 4.57
N ASN A 3 -8.85 28.72 4.00
CA ASN A 3 -9.22 27.46 4.64
C ASN A 3 -8.10 27.08 5.60
N ASP A 4 -8.16 27.56 6.84
CA ASP A 4 -7.13 27.31 7.84
C ASP A 4 -7.01 25.79 8.16
N ASN A 5 -8.07 25.00 7.92
CA ASN A 5 -8.05 23.54 8.02
C ASN A 5 -7.25 22.84 6.89
N ALA A 6 -6.75 23.59 5.90
CA ALA A 6 -5.85 23.07 4.86
C ALA A 6 -4.36 23.28 5.21
N VAL A 7 -4.06 23.86 6.38
CA VAL A 7 -2.72 23.84 6.94
C VAL A 7 -2.49 22.45 7.53
N PHE A 8 -1.50 21.75 7.00
CA PHE A 8 -1.33 20.31 7.21
C PHE A 8 0.07 20.02 7.76
N THR A 9 0.15 19.25 8.83
CA THR A 9 1.40 18.63 9.29
C THR A 9 1.38 17.16 8.93
N ALA A 10 2.43 16.67 8.25
CA ALA A 10 2.56 15.25 7.96
C ALA A 10 2.92 14.50 9.26
N SER A 11 1.94 14.31 10.14
CA SER A 11 2.14 13.65 11.44
C SER A 11 2.08 12.13 11.33
N THR A 12 1.39 11.58 10.32
CA THR A 12 1.44 10.14 10.00
C THR A 12 1.25 9.90 8.50
N GLY A 13 2.11 9.09 7.90
CA GLY A 13 2.07 8.74 6.48
C GLY A 13 2.03 7.23 6.25
N PHE A 14 1.31 6.81 5.22
CA PHE A 14 1.19 5.42 4.79
C PHE A 14 1.50 5.34 3.31
N VAL A 15 2.40 4.44 2.93
CA VAL A 15 2.80 4.26 1.54
C VAL A 15 2.36 2.89 1.04
N TYR A 16 1.73 2.88 -0.13
CA TYR A 16 1.23 1.69 -0.80
C TYR A 16 1.75 1.64 -2.24
N VAL A 17 1.97 0.43 -2.71
CA VAL A 17 2.23 0.11 -4.12
C VAL A 17 1.14 -0.80 -4.66
N GLY A 18 0.99 -0.81 -5.98
CA GLY A 18 0.09 -1.74 -6.64
C GLY A 18 0.50 -2.01 -8.09
N PRO A 19 -0.20 -2.92 -8.79
CA PRO A 19 -0.04 -3.09 -10.23
C PRO A 19 -0.19 -1.76 -10.99
N VAL A 20 0.46 -1.64 -12.16
CA VAL A 20 0.29 -0.46 -13.01
C VAL A 20 -1.19 -0.31 -13.40
N GLY A 21 -1.71 0.91 -13.24
CA GLY A 21 -3.11 1.22 -13.54
C GLY A 21 -4.10 0.94 -12.41
N THR A 22 -3.64 0.54 -11.21
CA THR A 22 -4.50 0.41 -10.03
C THR A 22 -5.36 1.65 -9.83
N ALA A 23 -6.65 1.44 -9.54
CA ALA A 23 -7.61 2.51 -9.39
C ALA A 23 -7.26 3.38 -8.17
N ALA A 24 -7.31 4.69 -8.39
CA ALA A 24 -7.15 5.66 -7.33
C ALA A 24 -8.28 5.57 -6.28
N PRO A 25 -8.00 5.85 -5.00
CA PRO A 25 -9.02 5.91 -3.97
C PRO A 25 -10.10 6.97 -4.30
N THR A 26 -11.34 6.72 -3.90
CA THR A 26 -12.38 7.77 -3.93
C THR A 26 -12.22 8.71 -2.74
N ARG A 27 -12.83 9.90 -2.81
CA ARG A 27 -12.78 10.88 -1.72
C ARG A 27 -13.41 10.35 -0.43
N GLU A 28 -14.45 9.53 -0.53
CA GLU A 28 -15.11 8.87 0.60
C GLU A 28 -14.20 7.83 1.25
N GLN A 29 -13.41 7.13 0.43
CA GLN A 29 -12.41 6.17 0.92
C GLN A 29 -11.25 6.87 1.63
N VAL A 30 -10.85 8.06 1.15
CA VAL A 30 -9.85 8.89 1.85
C VAL A 30 -10.42 9.45 3.17
N ALA A 31 -11.70 9.84 3.20
CA ALA A 31 -12.34 10.33 4.42
C ALA A 31 -12.51 9.23 5.50
N LYS A 32 -12.69 7.97 5.09
CA LYS A 32 -12.84 6.80 5.97
C LYS A 32 -11.60 5.91 5.93
N PHE A 33 -10.44 6.50 5.73
CA PHE A 33 -9.21 5.75 5.59
C PHE A 33 -8.85 5.07 6.92
N ASP A 34 -8.66 3.76 6.85
CA ASP A 34 -8.18 2.92 7.94
C ASP A 34 -6.89 2.23 7.47
N PRO A 35 -5.71 2.56 8.04
CA PRO A 35 -4.45 2.03 7.56
C PRO A 35 -4.33 0.51 7.66
N GLU A 36 -5.04 -0.12 8.61
CA GLU A 36 -4.97 -1.57 8.84
C GLU A 36 -5.80 -2.36 7.83
N THR A 37 -6.86 -1.76 7.28
CA THR A 37 -7.82 -2.48 6.44
C THR A 37 -8.02 -1.86 5.06
N PHE A 38 -7.39 -0.72 4.76
CA PHE A 38 -7.56 -0.01 3.49
C PHE A 38 -7.14 -0.86 2.29
N GLY A 39 -8.13 -1.24 1.45
CA GLY A 39 -7.87 -2.02 0.24
C GLY A 39 -7.77 -3.53 0.46
N SER A 40 -7.96 -3.99 1.70
CA SER A 40 -8.18 -5.40 2.04
C SER A 40 -9.48 -5.94 1.44
N HIS A 41 -9.54 -7.26 1.27
CA HIS A 41 -10.78 -7.94 0.93
C HIS A 41 -11.60 -8.14 2.19
N GLN A 42 -12.80 -7.56 2.24
CA GLN A 42 -13.64 -7.57 3.44
C GLN A 42 -14.93 -8.35 3.24
N PHE A 43 -15.35 -9.03 4.29
CA PHE A 43 -16.58 -9.82 4.34
C PHE A 43 -17.33 -9.57 5.65
N THR A 44 -18.65 -9.72 5.60
CA THR A 44 -19.46 -9.93 6.79
C THR A 44 -19.63 -11.43 7.01
N LEU A 45 -19.26 -11.90 8.20
CA LEU A 45 -19.52 -13.25 8.68
C LEU A 45 -20.68 -13.20 9.68
N LYS A 46 -21.80 -13.84 9.36
CA LYS A 46 -22.97 -13.91 10.23
C LYS A 46 -23.30 -15.36 10.59
N VAL A 47 -23.39 -15.67 11.87
CA VAL A 47 -23.74 -17.00 12.37
C VAL A 47 -25.25 -17.05 12.64
N ALA A 48 -25.97 -17.89 11.92
CA ALA A 48 -27.43 -17.84 11.86
C ALA A 48 -28.14 -18.77 12.88
N GLY A 49 -27.41 -19.57 13.66
CA GLY A 49 -28.00 -20.60 14.52
C GLY A 49 -27.19 -20.94 15.76
N SER A 50 -27.59 -22.02 16.44
CA SER A 50 -26.91 -22.59 17.61
C SER A 50 -26.02 -23.78 17.28
N ALA A 51 -25.87 -24.11 15.99
CA ALA A 51 -24.98 -25.17 15.54
C ALA A 51 -23.55 -24.63 15.43
N SER A 52 -22.58 -25.50 15.70
CA SER A 52 -21.20 -25.23 15.33
C SER A 52 -21.07 -25.02 13.83
N TYR A 53 -20.02 -24.32 13.42
CA TYR A 53 -19.77 -24.01 12.01
C TYR A 53 -18.29 -24.09 11.70
N LYS A 54 -17.98 -24.16 10.41
CA LYS A 54 -16.63 -24.09 9.88
C LYS A 54 -16.53 -23.02 8.81
N LEU A 55 -15.31 -22.53 8.65
CA LEU A 55 -14.95 -21.49 7.71
C LEU A 55 -13.95 -22.05 6.71
N THR A 56 -14.14 -21.74 5.43
CA THR A 56 -13.24 -22.16 4.36
C THR A 56 -12.58 -20.94 3.75
N VAL A 57 -11.25 -20.95 3.67
CA VAL A 57 -10.45 -19.95 2.95
C VAL A 57 -9.69 -20.66 1.83
N GLY A 58 -10.00 -20.32 0.58
CA GLY A 58 -9.48 -21.03 -0.58
C GLY A 58 -9.96 -22.49 -0.59
N SER A 59 -9.04 -23.42 -0.34
CA SER A 59 -9.29 -24.86 -0.22
C SER A 59 -9.13 -25.40 1.20
N GLU A 60 -8.78 -24.56 2.17
CA GLU A 60 -8.54 -24.97 3.55
C GLU A 60 -9.74 -24.67 4.44
N GLU A 61 -10.03 -25.57 5.36
CA GLU A 61 -11.14 -25.48 6.29
C GLU A 61 -10.63 -25.30 7.71
N SER A 62 -11.28 -24.42 8.47
CA SER A 62 -10.98 -24.19 9.88
C SER A 62 -11.33 -25.41 10.74
N GLY A 63 -10.85 -25.39 11.98
CA GLY A 63 -11.47 -26.19 13.04
C GLY A 63 -12.94 -25.82 13.24
N GLU A 64 -13.66 -26.67 13.95
CA GLU A 64 -15.06 -26.43 14.32
C GLU A 64 -15.15 -25.27 15.32
N LEU A 65 -15.93 -24.25 14.98
CA LEU A 65 -16.18 -23.06 15.79
C LEU A 65 -17.56 -23.16 16.44
N LYS A 66 -17.61 -22.81 17.73
CA LYS A 66 -18.87 -22.73 18.49
C LYS A 66 -19.74 -21.57 17.96
N PRO A 67 -21.08 -21.65 18.05
CA PRO A 67 -21.99 -20.62 17.53
C PRO A 67 -21.80 -19.23 18.18
N ASP A 68 -21.27 -19.19 19.40
CA ASP A 68 -20.96 -17.98 20.18
C ASP A 68 -19.45 -17.65 20.17
N ALA A 69 -18.70 -18.14 19.17
CA ALA A 69 -17.28 -17.82 19.02
C ALA A 69 -17.10 -16.31 18.94
N THR A 70 -16.25 -15.79 19.81
CA THR A 70 -15.84 -14.39 19.83
C THR A 70 -15.05 -14.04 18.57
N ALA A 71 -14.98 -12.75 18.23
CA ALA A 71 -14.18 -12.28 17.10
C ALA A 71 -12.72 -12.77 17.18
N GLY A 72 -12.13 -12.76 18.38
CA GLY A 72 -10.78 -13.28 18.62
C GLY A 72 -10.64 -14.78 18.34
N GLU A 73 -11.59 -15.60 18.80
CA GLU A 73 -11.59 -17.06 18.52
C GLU A 73 -11.72 -17.34 17.02
N VAL A 74 -12.53 -16.55 16.30
CA VAL A 74 -12.65 -16.66 14.84
C VAL A 74 -11.34 -16.24 14.16
N GLN A 75 -10.72 -15.15 14.59
CA GLN A 75 -9.44 -14.69 14.05
C GLN A 75 -8.35 -15.74 14.23
N GLU A 76 -8.19 -16.28 15.44
CA GLU A 76 -7.23 -17.35 15.71
C GLU A 76 -7.47 -18.60 14.85
N ALA A 77 -8.73 -18.96 14.61
CA ALA A 77 -9.07 -20.09 13.76
C ALA A 77 -8.71 -19.84 12.29
N LEU A 78 -8.90 -18.61 11.79
CA LEU A 78 -8.50 -18.22 10.44
C LEU A 78 -6.98 -18.19 10.29
N GLU A 79 -6.26 -17.59 11.24
CA GLU A 79 -4.80 -17.44 11.19
C GLU A 79 -4.04 -18.77 11.25
N LYS A 80 -4.65 -19.83 11.80
CA LYS A 80 -4.10 -21.20 11.78
C LYS A 80 -4.12 -21.82 10.38
N LEU A 81 -4.93 -21.32 9.45
CA LEU A 81 -4.94 -21.78 8.08
C LEU A 81 -3.64 -21.35 7.39
N SER A 82 -2.98 -22.29 6.71
CA SER A 82 -1.77 -21.99 5.96
C SER A 82 -2.05 -21.01 4.83
N ALA A 83 -3.30 -20.90 4.34
CA ALA A 83 -3.73 -19.89 3.37
C ALA A 83 -3.81 -18.45 3.94
N VAL A 84 -3.91 -18.29 5.27
CA VAL A 84 -4.03 -16.99 5.95
C VAL A 84 -2.74 -16.66 6.70
N GLY A 85 -2.28 -17.55 7.57
CA GLY A 85 -1.12 -17.36 8.43
C GLY A 85 -1.36 -16.39 9.59
N GLN A 86 -0.44 -16.37 10.54
CA GLN A 86 -0.47 -15.47 11.69
C GLN A 86 -0.49 -14.00 11.26
N GLY A 87 -1.36 -13.19 11.86
CA GLY A 87 -1.58 -11.79 11.49
C GLY A 87 -2.17 -11.60 10.08
N GLY A 88 -2.72 -12.65 9.47
CA GLY A 88 -3.29 -12.62 8.11
C GLY A 88 -4.77 -12.23 8.05
N ALA A 89 -5.42 -12.00 9.20
CA ALA A 89 -6.81 -11.57 9.27
C ALA A 89 -7.06 -10.67 10.47
N VAL A 90 -7.98 -9.72 10.32
CA VAL A 90 -8.55 -8.93 11.42
C VAL A 90 -10.04 -9.21 11.46
N VAL A 91 -10.57 -9.59 12.62
CA VAL A 91 -12.00 -9.85 12.83
C VAL A 91 -12.54 -8.88 13.86
N GLU A 92 -13.53 -8.09 13.46
CA GLU A 92 -14.14 -7.06 14.30
C GLU A 92 -15.64 -7.29 14.49
N GLY A 93 -16.15 -6.82 15.62
CA GLY A 93 -17.56 -6.88 15.98
C GLY A 93 -17.77 -7.61 17.31
N SER A 94 -18.95 -7.40 17.90
CA SER A 94 -19.26 -7.84 19.26
C SER A 94 -20.26 -8.99 19.35
N ASP A 95 -21.00 -9.26 18.27
CA ASP A 95 -22.03 -10.30 18.24
C ASP A 95 -22.01 -11.05 16.89
N PRO A 96 -21.76 -12.37 16.88
CA PRO A 96 -21.72 -13.17 15.65
C PRO A 96 -23.08 -13.23 14.94
N LYS A 97 -24.19 -12.97 15.64
CA LYS A 97 -25.54 -12.90 15.06
C LYS A 97 -25.84 -11.56 14.42
N VAL A 98 -25.19 -10.49 14.84
CA VAL A 98 -25.24 -9.19 14.15
C VAL A 98 -24.35 -9.26 12.92
N GLY A 99 -23.18 -9.86 13.08
CA GLY A 99 -22.20 -10.13 12.03
C GLY A 99 -20.84 -9.53 12.38
N TYR A 100 -19.79 -10.29 12.14
CA TYR A 100 -18.42 -9.82 12.22
C TYR A 100 -17.95 -9.26 10.87
N THR A 101 -17.12 -8.23 10.92
CA THR A 101 -16.35 -7.78 9.77
C THR A 101 -15.03 -8.53 9.76
N VAL A 102 -14.78 -9.30 8.70
CA VAL A 102 -13.54 -10.03 8.49
C VAL A 102 -12.77 -9.33 7.38
N SER A 103 -11.58 -8.83 7.71
CA SER A 103 -10.64 -8.20 6.77
C SER A 103 -9.42 -9.10 6.58
N PHE A 104 -9.15 -9.53 5.35
CA PHE A 104 -7.95 -10.32 5.06
C PHE A 104 -6.75 -9.41 4.79
N ILE A 105 -5.72 -9.54 5.61
CA ILE A 105 -4.52 -8.70 5.63
C ILE A 105 -3.25 -9.56 5.50
N GLY A 106 -2.08 -9.01 5.84
CA GLY A 106 -0.79 -9.67 5.70
C GLY A 106 -0.54 -10.10 4.25
N LYS A 107 -0.22 -11.37 4.03
CA LYS A 107 0.07 -11.88 2.68
C LYS A 107 -1.12 -11.82 1.71
N ASN A 108 -2.35 -11.70 2.23
CA ASN A 108 -3.59 -11.60 1.45
C ASN A 108 -4.05 -10.13 1.26
N PHE A 109 -3.31 -9.16 1.81
CA PHE A 109 -3.63 -7.75 1.65
C PHE A 109 -3.65 -7.38 0.17
N GLY A 110 -4.68 -6.64 -0.27
CA GLY A 110 -4.84 -6.25 -1.66
C GLY A 110 -5.15 -7.40 -2.64
N LYS A 111 -5.30 -8.65 -2.17
CA LYS A 111 -5.53 -9.85 -3.00
C LYS A 111 -6.93 -10.41 -2.84
N LYS A 112 -7.40 -11.11 -3.88
CA LYS A 112 -8.70 -11.79 -3.85
C LYS A 112 -8.61 -13.05 -2.99
N VAL A 113 -9.60 -13.22 -2.12
CA VAL A 113 -9.71 -14.32 -1.18
C VAL A 113 -11.07 -14.97 -1.43
N VAL A 114 -11.09 -16.29 -1.49
CA VAL A 114 -12.33 -17.06 -1.53
C VAL A 114 -12.67 -17.45 -0.11
N PHE A 115 -13.63 -16.77 0.50
CA PHE A 115 -14.04 -17.00 1.88
C PHE A 115 -15.49 -17.49 1.92
N LYS A 116 -15.74 -18.60 2.62
CA LYS A 116 -17.06 -19.24 2.71
C LYS A 116 -17.30 -19.73 4.13
N GLY A 117 -18.56 -19.67 4.57
CA GLY A 117 -19.04 -20.42 5.73
C GLY A 117 -19.78 -21.68 5.25
N ASP A 118 -19.84 -22.68 6.10
CA ASP A 118 -20.72 -23.84 5.90
C ASP A 118 -22.18 -23.50 6.25
N THR A 119 -23.03 -24.50 6.48
CA THR A 119 -24.46 -24.30 6.77
C THR A 119 -24.73 -23.51 8.06
N GLY A 120 -23.77 -23.41 8.99
CA GLY A 120 -23.92 -22.66 10.24
C GLY A 120 -23.57 -21.17 10.11
N ALA A 121 -22.90 -20.76 9.03
CA ALA A 121 -22.37 -19.41 8.85
C ALA A 121 -22.63 -18.84 7.44
N THR A 122 -23.19 -17.65 7.37
CA THR A 122 -23.35 -16.90 6.12
C THR A 122 -22.21 -15.90 5.96
N VAL A 123 -21.46 -16.03 4.87
CA VAL A 123 -20.41 -15.07 4.49
C VAL A 123 -20.91 -14.23 3.32
N THR A 124 -20.87 -12.91 3.47
CA THR A 124 -21.24 -11.95 2.42
C THR A 124 -20.09 -10.99 2.17
N GLN A 125 -19.70 -10.81 0.92
CA GLN A 125 -18.63 -9.88 0.58
C GLN A 125 -19.07 -8.43 0.76
N VAL A 126 -18.23 -7.63 1.42
CA VAL A 126 -18.48 -6.22 1.73
C VAL A 126 -17.65 -5.32 0.82
N ALA A 127 -16.38 -5.66 0.59
CA ALA A 127 -15.49 -4.90 -0.27
C ALA A 127 -14.54 -5.82 -1.04
N GLU A 128 -14.47 -5.64 -2.37
CA GLU A 128 -13.40 -6.26 -3.18
C GLU A 128 -12.03 -5.66 -2.81
N PRO A 129 -10.95 -6.45 -2.92
CA PRO A 129 -9.60 -5.95 -2.73
C PRO A 129 -9.26 -4.91 -3.80
N ARG A 130 -8.47 -3.90 -3.44
CA ARG A 130 -8.17 -2.78 -4.33
C ARG A 130 -6.81 -2.88 -5.02
N GLY A 131 -6.05 -3.95 -4.79
CA GLY A 131 -4.72 -4.15 -5.38
C GLY A 131 -3.65 -3.18 -4.87
N TRP A 132 -3.91 -2.51 -3.74
CA TRP A 132 -2.94 -1.71 -3.00
C TRP A 132 -2.34 -2.55 -1.88
N GLU A 133 -1.02 -2.59 -1.80
CA GLU A 133 -0.23 -3.33 -0.82
C GLU A 133 0.69 -2.33 -0.09
N PRO A 134 0.68 -2.30 1.25
CA PRO A 134 1.54 -1.38 2.00
C PRO A 134 3.02 -1.78 1.84
N ILE A 135 3.93 -0.81 1.73
CA ILE A 135 5.38 -1.08 1.68
C ILE A 135 6.05 -1.07 3.06
N GLY A 136 5.24 -1.17 4.11
CA GLY A 136 5.68 -1.12 5.50
C GLY A 136 5.82 0.29 6.07
N HIS A 137 6.50 0.37 7.21
CA HIS A 137 6.73 1.62 7.92
C HIS A 137 7.82 2.47 7.23
N THR A 138 7.72 3.78 7.42
CA THR A 138 8.78 4.77 7.18
C THR A 138 9.08 5.46 8.51
N SER A 139 10.33 5.88 8.74
CA SER A 139 10.68 6.63 9.94
C SER A 139 9.93 7.96 9.99
N ASN A 140 9.62 8.43 11.21
CA ASN A 140 8.98 9.73 11.42
C ASN A 140 9.92 10.90 11.09
N ASP A 141 11.24 10.68 11.20
CA ASP A 141 12.27 11.68 10.93
C ASP A 141 12.64 11.74 9.43
N ASP A 142 12.38 10.66 8.69
CA ASP A 142 12.76 10.45 7.29
C ASP A 142 11.51 10.30 6.40
N LEU A 143 10.76 11.39 6.29
CA LEU A 143 9.50 11.45 5.53
C LEU A 143 9.72 11.29 4.01
N PRO A 144 8.72 10.78 3.25
CA PRO A 144 8.79 10.77 1.79
C PRO A 144 9.01 12.18 1.20
N GLU A 145 10.00 12.30 0.32
CA GLU A 145 10.39 13.58 -0.27
C GLU A 145 9.94 13.65 -1.73
N PHE A 146 9.07 14.62 -2.04
CA PHE A 146 8.66 14.91 -3.41
C PHE A 146 9.71 15.79 -4.07
N GLY A 147 10.32 15.29 -5.13
CA GLY A 147 11.36 15.99 -5.87
C GLY A 147 11.02 16.14 -7.34
N TYR A 148 11.81 16.99 -8.00
CA TYR A 148 11.69 17.32 -9.41
C TYR A 148 13.09 17.33 -10.00
N ASP A 149 13.29 16.55 -11.06
CA ASP A 149 14.58 16.41 -11.77
C ASP A 149 14.42 16.90 -13.22
N GLY A 150 15.40 17.66 -13.71
CA GLY A 150 15.35 18.29 -15.02
C GLY A 150 14.74 19.69 -15.00
N GLY A 151 15.39 20.63 -15.71
CA GLY A 151 15.06 22.05 -15.65
C GLY A 151 16.27 22.96 -15.80
N ASP A 152 17.48 22.39 -15.87
CA ASP A 152 18.69 23.11 -16.23
C ASP A 152 18.50 23.77 -17.60
N SER A 153 18.23 25.07 -17.55
CA SER A 153 18.19 25.90 -18.73
C SER A 153 19.62 26.34 -19.06
N GLU A 154 20.19 25.72 -20.07
CA GLU A 154 21.42 26.26 -20.65
C GLU A 154 21.10 27.56 -21.39
N THR A 155 21.64 28.66 -20.89
CA THR A 155 21.55 29.95 -21.58
C THR A 155 22.50 29.94 -22.78
N LYS A 156 21.95 29.88 -24.01
CA LYS A 156 22.75 30.10 -25.22
C LYS A 156 22.82 31.60 -25.52
N GLY A 157 24.02 32.17 -25.38
CA GLY A 157 24.33 33.56 -25.74
C GLY A 157 24.77 33.74 -27.19
N SER A 158 24.64 34.97 -27.71
CA SER A 158 25.28 35.41 -28.97
C SER A 158 26.31 36.52 -28.69
N TRP A 159 27.20 36.82 -29.64
CA TRP A 159 28.27 37.83 -29.47
C TRP A 159 27.76 39.26 -29.19
N GLN A 160 26.45 39.52 -29.32
CA GLN A 160 25.81 40.81 -29.00
C GLN A 160 24.89 40.77 -27.76
N LYS A 161 24.45 39.59 -27.26
CA LYS A 161 23.61 39.46 -26.05
C LYS A 161 23.91 38.15 -25.33
N LYS A 162 24.38 38.25 -24.08
CA LYS A 162 24.75 37.07 -23.28
C LYS A 162 23.57 36.14 -22.93
N ASN A 163 22.31 36.64 -22.89
CA ASN A 163 21.12 35.82 -22.63
C ASN A 163 20.04 36.06 -23.73
N LEU A 164 19.99 35.21 -24.78
CA LEU A 164 19.07 35.43 -25.92
C LEU A 164 17.85 34.49 -25.92
N ARG A 165 17.96 33.26 -25.41
CA ARG A 165 16.83 32.31 -25.35
C ARG A 165 17.10 31.21 -24.32
N GLU A 166 16.11 30.95 -23.48
CA GLU A 166 16.09 29.82 -22.54
C GLU A 166 15.61 28.56 -23.28
N VAL A 167 16.36 27.46 -23.18
CA VAL A 167 15.98 26.17 -23.78
C VAL A 167 16.15 25.09 -22.72
N SER A 168 15.03 24.51 -22.26
CA SER A 168 15.04 23.33 -21.38
C SER A 168 15.57 22.13 -22.15
N LYS A 169 16.67 21.53 -21.68
CA LYS A 169 17.34 20.44 -22.40
C LYS A 169 16.76 19.05 -22.11
N ASP A 170 16.16 18.85 -20.94
CA ASP A 170 15.55 17.58 -20.55
C ASP A 170 14.06 17.76 -20.25
N ALA A 171 13.28 16.72 -20.55
CA ALA A 171 11.89 16.66 -20.15
C ALA A 171 11.85 16.50 -18.63
N PRO A 172 11.17 17.40 -17.90
CA PRO A 172 11.15 17.31 -16.45
C PRO A 172 10.43 16.06 -15.96
N VAL A 173 10.94 15.48 -14.89
CA VAL A 173 10.37 14.29 -14.24
C VAL A 173 10.11 14.55 -12.76
N ASP A 174 8.86 14.43 -12.37
CA ASP A 174 8.42 14.42 -10.97
C ASP A 174 8.66 13.04 -10.36
N TYR A 175 9.13 13.01 -9.10
CA TYR A 175 9.37 11.77 -8.37
C TYR A 175 9.06 11.92 -6.88
N VAL A 176 8.97 10.78 -6.20
CA VAL A 176 9.02 10.73 -4.74
C VAL A 176 10.12 9.76 -4.30
N THR A 177 10.92 10.19 -3.34
CA THR A 177 11.89 9.34 -2.63
C THR A 177 11.21 8.80 -1.38
N ILE A 178 11.30 7.49 -1.19
CA ILE A 178 10.72 6.78 -0.05
C ILE A 178 11.84 5.97 0.60
N LYS A 179 11.91 5.98 1.93
CA LYS A 179 12.87 5.22 2.73
C LYS A 179 12.13 4.20 3.62
N PRO A 180 11.71 3.05 3.08
CA PRO A 180 11.14 1.97 3.88
C PRO A 180 12.15 1.47 4.92
N ILE A 181 11.64 1.11 6.09
CA ILE A 181 12.42 0.45 7.17
C ILE A 181 12.13 -1.06 7.29
N GLN A 182 11.28 -1.58 6.41
CA GLN A 182 10.87 -2.99 6.41
C GLN A 182 11.67 -3.78 5.37
N PHE A 183 12.29 -4.89 5.80
CA PHE A 183 13.14 -5.74 4.96
C PHE A 183 12.42 -7.06 4.63
N ASP A 184 11.37 -6.96 3.82
CA ASP A 184 10.64 -8.10 3.28
C ASP A 184 10.89 -8.28 1.78
N ALA A 185 10.39 -9.39 1.23
CA ALA A 185 10.58 -9.71 -0.18
C ALA A 185 10.01 -8.61 -1.09
N GLU A 186 8.86 -8.03 -0.75
CA GLU A 186 8.18 -7.01 -1.56
C GLU A 186 9.01 -5.73 -1.65
N THR A 187 9.56 -5.26 -0.53
CA THR A 187 10.44 -4.08 -0.47
C THR A 187 11.77 -4.34 -1.16
N LEU A 188 12.35 -5.53 -0.96
CA LEU A 188 13.58 -5.94 -1.66
C LEU A 188 13.35 -6.05 -3.16
N GLU A 189 12.18 -6.45 -3.63
CA GLU A 189 11.84 -6.41 -5.06
C GLU A 189 11.78 -5.00 -5.62
N LEU A 190 11.27 -4.02 -4.85
CA LEU A 190 11.29 -2.61 -5.26
C LEU A 190 12.72 -2.04 -5.34
N TYR A 191 13.60 -2.50 -4.45
CA TYR A 191 14.98 -2.02 -4.37
C TYR A 191 15.93 -2.71 -5.38
N TYR A 192 15.90 -4.05 -5.45
CA TYR A 192 16.81 -4.87 -6.26
C TYR A 192 16.20 -5.38 -7.57
N GLY A 193 14.88 -5.31 -7.73
CA GLY A 193 14.16 -5.98 -8.81
C GLY A 193 13.71 -7.40 -8.43
N LYS A 194 13.11 -8.13 -9.38
CA LYS A 194 12.50 -9.44 -9.15
C LYS A 194 13.46 -10.42 -8.44
N ASN A 195 12.97 -11.11 -7.40
CA ASN A 195 13.72 -12.16 -6.72
C ASN A 195 14.13 -13.27 -7.70
N ALA A 196 15.42 -13.58 -7.77
CA ALA A 196 15.97 -14.66 -8.60
C ALA A 196 15.95 -16.03 -7.90
N SER A 197 15.83 -16.04 -6.56
CA SER A 197 15.80 -17.27 -5.76
C SER A 197 14.43 -17.95 -5.84
N LYS A 198 14.45 -19.29 -5.71
CA LYS A 198 13.26 -20.14 -5.53
C LYS A 198 13.20 -20.77 -4.14
N GLU A 199 14.22 -20.54 -3.32
CA GLU A 199 14.31 -21.07 -1.96
C GLU A 199 13.53 -20.17 -1.01
N GLU A 200 12.72 -20.77 -0.15
CA GLU A 200 11.94 -20.05 0.85
C GLU A 200 12.86 -19.27 1.80
N GLY A 201 12.52 -18.02 2.07
CA GLY A 201 13.31 -17.13 2.92
C GLY A 201 14.60 -16.58 2.28
N VAL A 202 14.89 -16.91 1.01
CA VAL A 202 16.08 -16.42 0.31
C VAL A 202 15.70 -15.41 -0.78
N PHE A 203 16.31 -14.24 -0.74
CA PHE A 203 16.22 -13.25 -1.81
C PHE A 203 17.53 -13.23 -2.62
N GLY A 204 17.45 -13.63 -3.89
CA GLY A 204 18.59 -13.73 -4.80
C GLY A 204 18.63 -12.59 -5.82
N VAL A 205 19.84 -12.10 -6.12
CA VAL A 205 20.10 -11.06 -7.13
C VAL A 205 21.16 -11.56 -8.10
N ASP A 206 20.76 -11.91 -9.33
CA ASP A 206 21.66 -12.51 -10.33
C ASP A 206 22.50 -11.48 -11.11
N ALA A 207 22.06 -10.23 -11.18
CA ALA A 207 22.74 -9.19 -11.95
C ALA A 207 22.78 -7.84 -11.21
N PRO A 208 23.94 -7.15 -11.17
CA PRO A 208 24.01 -5.81 -10.63
C PRO A 208 23.29 -4.83 -11.56
N GLY A 209 22.40 -4.00 -11.00
CA GLY A 209 21.64 -2.99 -11.74
C GLY A 209 20.18 -3.37 -11.94
N GLY A 210 19.45 -3.53 -10.83
CA GLY A 210 18.02 -3.81 -10.82
C GLY A 210 17.27 -2.92 -11.82
N LYS A 211 16.53 -3.55 -12.73
CA LYS A 211 15.68 -2.84 -13.69
C LYS A 211 14.61 -2.10 -12.90
N SER A 212 14.26 -0.90 -13.35
CA SER A 212 13.11 -0.18 -12.79
C SER A 212 11.88 -1.09 -12.77
N VAL A 213 11.27 -1.21 -11.61
CA VAL A 213 10.02 -1.96 -11.40
C VAL A 213 8.87 -0.99 -11.61
N GLU A 214 7.98 -1.29 -12.56
CA GLU A 214 6.80 -0.45 -12.78
C GLU A 214 5.70 -0.81 -11.77
N ARG A 215 5.20 0.19 -11.03
CA ARG A 215 4.11 0.07 -10.05
C ARG A 215 3.22 1.31 -10.09
N ALA A 216 1.99 1.19 -9.61
CA ALA A 216 1.24 2.34 -9.13
C ALA A 216 1.70 2.68 -7.70
N VAL A 217 1.68 3.97 -7.34
CA VAL A 217 2.06 4.46 -6.01
C VAL A 217 0.90 5.23 -5.40
N LEU A 218 0.65 5.01 -4.11
CA LEU A 218 -0.31 5.73 -3.30
C LEU A 218 0.37 6.12 -1.97
N ILE A 219 0.30 7.40 -1.62
CA ILE A 219 0.76 7.92 -0.34
C ILE A 219 -0.45 8.54 0.33
N VAL A 220 -0.81 8.05 1.52
CA VAL A 220 -1.88 8.62 2.34
C VAL A 220 -1.24 9.31 3.52
N ILE A 221 -1.60 10.56 3.75
CA ILE A 221 -1.06 11.35 4.86
C ILE A 221 -2.23 11.79 5.73
N ARG A 222 -2.10 11.58 7.03
CA ARG A 222 -3.11 11.86 8.04
C ARG A 222 -2.56 12.86 9.05
N ASP A 223 -3.40 13.84 9.37
CA ASP A 223 -3.19 14.81 10.45
C ASP A 223 -4.48 14.93 11.27
N GLY A 224 -4.50 14.27 12.43
CA GLY A 224 -5.73 14.10 13.22
C GLY A 224 -6.86 13.44 12.41
N ASP A 225 -7.95 14.18 12.20
CA ASP A 225 -9.12 13.74 11.41
C ASP A 225 -9.00 14.10 9.92
N PHE A 226 -8.02 14.92 9.54
CA PHE A 226 -7.85 15.33 8.15
C PHE A 226 -6.88 14.37 7.44
N THR A 227 -7.36 13.74 6.38
CA THR A 227 -6.58 12.77 5.59
C THR A 227 -6.55 13.18 4.13
N ILE A 228 -5.37 13.19 3.52
CA ILE A 228 -5.16 13.43 2.09
C ILE A 228 -4.46 12.24 1.44
N ALA A 229 -4.67 12.04 0.15
CA ALA A 229 -3.97 11.01 -0.60
C ALA A 229 -3.32 11.55 -1.86
N PHE A 230 -2.11 11.12 -2.15
CA PHE A 230 -1.41 11.30 -3.41
C PHE A 230 -1.39 9.97 -4.16
N THR A 231 -1.63 9.97 -5.47
CA THR A 231 -1.48 8.74 -6.27
C THR A 231 -0.94 9.00 -7.66
N ALA A 232 -0.07 8.10 -8.10
CA ALA A 232 0.42 7.97 -9.46
C ALA A 232 0.05 6.58 -10.00
N ALA A 233 -0.70 6.52 -11.11
CA ALA A 233 -1.16 5.26 -11.68
C ALA A 233 -0.02 4.43 -12.31
N LYS A 234 1.13 5.06 -12.57
CA LYS A 234 2.34 4.40 -13.07
C LYS A 234 3.56 5.18 -12.58
N ALA A 235 4.53 4.49 -12.01
CA ALA A 235 5.83 4.99 -11.63
C ALA A 235 6.90 3.93 -11.93
N GLY A 236 8.08 4.38 -12.35
CA GLY A 236 9.28 3.56 -12.39
C GLY A 236 9.96 3.61 -11.04
N VAL A 237 9.92 2.53 -10.29
CA VAL A 237 10.55 2.40 -8.97
C VAL A 237 11.93 1.78 -9.13
N ARG A 238 12.94 2.42 -8.54
CA ARG A 238 14.33 1.93 -8.53
C ARG A 238 15.01 2.31 -7.21
N ARG A 239 16.08 1.60 -6.86
CA ARG A 239 16.99 2.08 -5.80
C ARG A 239 17.47 3.50 -6.11
N GLU A 240 17.57 4.31 -5.06
CA GLU A 240 18.04 5.68 -5.15
C GLU A 240 19.43 5.83 -4.53
N GLU A 241 19.59 5.37 -3.29
CA GLU A 241 20.84 5.46 -2.52
C GLU A 241 21.26 4.08 -1.99
N SER A 242 22.44 4.01 -1.37
CA SER A 242 22.88 2.83 -0.64
C SER A 242 21.99 2.55 0.56
N ILE A 243 21.92 1.27 0.96
CA ILE A 243 21.30 0.88 2.23
C ILE A 243 22.03 1.59 3.38
N SER A 244 21.30 2.35 4.18
CA SER A 244 21.83 2.90 5.41
C SER A 244 21.63 1.89 6.52
N MET A 245 22.70 1.62 7.28
CA MET A 245 22.66 0.76 8.47
C MET A 245 23.37 1.52 9.59
N ALA A 246 22.59 2.24 10.39
CA ALA A 246 23.06 2.92 11.59
C ALA A 246 22.74 2.05 12.82
N SER A 247 23.54 2.17 13.89
CA SER A 247 23.28 1.46 15.16
C SER A 247 22.32 2.24 16.07
N ASP A 248 22.16 3.53 15.80
CA ASP A 248 21.38 4.51 16.55
C ASP A 248 20.14 4.99 15.78
N ASP A 249 19.92 4.47 14.56
CA ASP A 249 18.75 4.74 13.73
C ASP A 249 18.31 3.46 12.98
N PHE A 250 17.12 3.47 12.37
CA PHE A 250 16.62 2.34 11.60
C PHE A 250 17.41 2.13 10.31
N ALA A 251 17.59 0.87 9.94
CA ALA A 251 18.10 0.55 8.61
C ALA A 251 17.05 0.93 7.55
N THR A 252 17.50 1.52 6.44
CA THR A 252 16.60 2.01 5.37
C THR A 252 16.96 1.44 4.01
N LEU A 253 15.94 1.30 3.14
CA LEU A 253 16.07 0.88 1.74
C LEU A 253 15.63 1.99 0.78
N PRO A 254 16.43 3.05 0.55
CA PRO A 254 15.99 4.21 -0.22
C PRO A 254 15.62 3.87 -1.67
N ILE A 255 14.37 4.13 -2.04
CA ILE A 255 13.83 3.95 -3.40
C ILE A 255 13.31 5.29 -3.94
N ARG A 256 13.49 5.49 -5.25
CA ARG A 256 12.88 6.60 -6.00
C ARG A 256 11.79 6.04 -6.90
N ALA A 257 10.59 6.60 -6.79
CA ALA A 257 9.47 6.35 -7.69
C ALA A 257 9.31 7.55 -8.64
N THR A 258 9.77 7.41 -9.89
CA THR A 258 9.61 8.43 -10.93
C THR A 258 8.26 8.27 -11.62
N PHE A 259 7.43 9.31 -11.64
CA PHE A 259 6.07 9.23 -12.17
C PHE A 259 6.06 9.15 -13.69
N LEU A 260 5.29 8.23 -14.23
CA LEU A 260 5.20 7.97 -15.66
C LEU A 260 3.76 8.15 -16.14
N LYS A 261 3.60 8.66 -17.36
CA LYS A 261 2.27 8.83 -17.94
C LYS A 261 1.60 7.48 -18.18
N HIS A 262 0.49 7.22 -17.50
CA HIS A 262 -0.44 6.14 -17.84
C HIS A 262 -1.51 6.67 -18.82
N PRO A 263 -1.79 5.97 -19.94
CA PRO A 263 -2.85 6.35 -20.87
C PRO A 263 -4.20 6.55 -20.16
N GLY A 264 -4.91 7.63 -20.45
CA GLY A 264 -6.22 7.92 -19.86
C GLY A 264 -6.23 8.33 -18.38
N ARG A 265 -5.07 8.57 -17.75
CA ARG A 265 -4.96 9.07 -16.37
C ARG A 265 -4.13 10.35 -16.29
N HIS A 266 -4.29 11.13 -15.22
CA HIS A 266 -3.35 12.19 -14.87
C HIS A 266 -1.96 11.58 -14.56
N LEU A 267 -0.89 12.39 -14.65
CA LEU A 267 0.47 11.92 -14.31
C LEU A 267 0.52 11.46 -12.85
N TYR A 268 -0.01 12.30 -11.97
CA TYR A 268 -0.36 12.01 -10.59
C TYR A 268 -1.55 12.89 -10.19
N GLN A 269 -2.13 12.66 -9.02
CA GLN A 269 -3.22 13.46 -8.48
C GLN A 269 -3.19 13.47 -6.94
N TRP A 270 -3.64 14.58 -6.38
CA TRP A 270 -3.94 14.72 -4.96
C TRP A 270 -5.45 14.62 -4.76
N ILE A 271 -5.87 13.87 -3.74
CA ILE A 271 -7.25 13.56 -3.42
C ILE A 271 -7.53 14.10 -2.02
N LEU A 272 -8.45 15.05 -1.96
CA LEU A 272 -8.97 15.59 -0.70
C LEU A 272 -10.13 14.73 -0.21
N PRO A 273 -10.30 14.59 1.12
CA PRO A 273 -11.35 13.76 1.67
C PRO A 273 -12.73 14.32 1.29
N ALA A 274 -13.75 13.46 1.27
CA ALA A 274 -15.14 13.91 1.24
C ALA A 274 -15.43 14.76 2.49
N LYS A 275 -16.40 15.67 2.38
CA LYS A 275 -16.87 16.45 3.53
C LYS A 275 -17.80 15.61 4.39
#